data_AF-A0A7W1GF56-F1
#
_entry.id   AF-A0A7W1GF56-F1
#
_cell.length_a   1.000
_cell.length_b   1.000
_cell.length_c   1.000
_cell.angle_alpha   90.00
_cell.angle_beta   90.00
_cell.angle_gamma   90.00
#
_symmetry.space_group_name_H-M   'P 1'
#
loop_
_entity.id
_entity.type
_entity.pdbx_description
1 polymer ?
#
loop_
_entity_poly.entity_id
_entity_poly.type
_entity_poly.pdbx_seq_one_letter_code
_entity_poly.pdbx_strand_id
1 'polypeptide(L)'
;MSDKDQPSRHAEGHRFAVCNSQDYTKKGGINMIRFGQETCAKLESALTREWLETNGLGGFASSTITNLNTRRYHGLLVAATRPPVGRSVLLSKLEETLIIDGQRFELSSNQYPGVIHPRGYEYQTEFRLDPFPVFTYRIEGIEIEKSVFMIHGENTTVVQYEFRVLDPESRRRNNDTDFILHSSSLILFEIRPLVAFRDYHSFAHENTALDSQFQAEENLLTIKPYTDLPALHFAHDADELEAAGHWYRNFEYKIERERGFDFREDLFCPFFLKVDLNSRTHFNLIASIEPKDVSRVDGYRQAEIERRRESNLSATAALVTHDDELVTALAVAADAYIVARG
;
A
#
# COMPACT_ATOMS: atom_id res chain seq x y z
N MET A 1 -1.02 64.67 14.17
CA MET A 1 0.20 63.85 14.36
C MET A 1 -0.21 62.72 15.28
N SER A 2 -0.78 61.61 14.78
CA SER A 2 -0.05 60.42 14.28
C SER A 2 1.09 60.07 15.24
N ASP A 3 1.05 58.97 15.99
CA ASP A 3 1.01 57.61 15.44
C ASP A 3 0.29 56.59 16.33
N LYS A 4 -0.16 55.53 15.67
CA LYS A 4 -0.86 54.36 16.20
C LYS A 4 0.13 53.33 16.76
N ASP A 5 -0.19 52.78 17.92
CA ASP A 5 0.36 51.51 18.42
C ASP A 5 -0.06 50.33 17.53
N GLN A 6 0.92 49.53 17.10
CA GLN A 6 0.76 48.16 16.63
C GLN A 6 1.67 47.26 17.46
N PRO A 7 1.19 46.13 18.02
CA PRO A 7 2.08 45.09 18.52
C PRO A 7 2.56 44.19 17.36
N SER A 8 3.88 44.05 17.28
CA SER A 8 4.60 43.16 16.38
C SER A 8 4.32 41.69 16.72
N ARG A 9 3.97 40.90 15.70
CA ARG A 9 3.89 39.44 15.77
C ARG A 9 5.31 38.86 15.81
N HIS A 10 5.67 38.17 16.88
CA HIS A 10 6.80 37.25 16.87
C HIS A 10 6.44 36.04 16.00
N ALA A 11 7.14 35.91 14.87
CA ALA A 11 7.15 34.68 14.08
C ALA A 11 8.14 33.70 14.74
N GLU A 12 7.62 32.67 15.40
CA GLU A 12 8.42 31.49 15.75
C GLU A 12 8.71 30.72 14.46
N GLY A 13 10.00 30.71 14.07
CA GLY A 13 10.48 29.94 12.94
C GLY A 13 10.30 28.45 13.18
N HIS A 14 9.60 27.79 12.27
CA HIS A 14 9.57 26.34 12.17
C HIS A 14 10.99 25.79 12.04
N ARG A 15 11.47 25.09 13.07
CA ARG A 15 12.65 24.23 12.97
C ARG A 15 12.29 23.07 12.06
N PHE A 16 12.89 23.04 10.88
CA PHE A 16 13.00 21.83 10.08
C PHE A 16 13.73 20.77 10.93
N ALA A 17 13.04 19.68 11.25
CA ALA A 17 13.65 18.54 11.90
C ALA A 17 14.57 17.86 10.87
N VAL A 18 15.88 18.08 11.01
CA VAL A 18 16.90 17.28 10.35
C VAL A 18 16.80 15.87 10.92
N CYS A 19 16.57 14.89 10.05
CA CYS A 19 16.50 13.48 10.40
C CYS A 19 17.84 13.04 11.02
N ASN A 20 17.81 12.39 12.18
CA ASN A 20 19.01 11.89 12.83
C ASN A 20 19.64 10.78 11.98
N SER A 21 20.96 10.84 11.82
CA SER A 21 21.79 10.00 10.95
C SER A 21 21.97 8.53 11.39
N GLN A 22 21.10 8.01 12.26
CA GLN A 22 21.26 6.67 12.85
C GLN A 22 20.42 5.55 12.19
N ASP A 23 19.54 5.86 11.24
CA ASP A 23 18.68 4.87 10.57
C ASP A 23 19.28 4.30 9.25
N TYR A 24 20.56 4.53 8.98
CA TYR A 24 21.21 4.16 7.72
C TYR A 24 22.11 2.94 7.86
N THR A 25 21.75 1.81 7.24
CA THR A 25 22.71 0.72 7.00
C THR A 25 23.33 0.85 5.61
N LYS A 26 24.60 1.26 5.53
CA LYS A 26 25.39 1.26 4.28
C LYS A 26 25.80 -0.17 3.91
N LYS A 27 25.21 -0.72 2.84
CA LYS A 27 25.85 -1.74 2.00
C LYS A 27 25.62 -1.39 0.53
N GLY A 28 26.69 -0.92 -0.12
CA GLY A 28 26.89 -0.87 -1.58
C GLY A 28 25.72 -0.40 -2.46
N GLY A 29 25.65 0.91 -2.70
CA GLY A 29 24.91 1.50 -3.82
C GLY A 29 23.40 1.62 -3.59
N ILE A 30 22.92 2.86 -3.44
CA ILE A 30 21.53 3.30 -3.23
C ILE A 30 21.07 3.15 -1.77
N ASN A 31 20.69 4.29 -1.16
CA ASN A 31 20.20 4.34 0.21
C ASN A 31 18.82 3.67 0.31
N MET A 32 18.78 2.46 0.86
CA MET A 32 17.53 1.75 1.20
C MET A 32 16.83 2.50 2.35
N ILE A 33 15.58 2.92 2.14
CA ILE A 33 14.73 3.43 3.23
C ILE A 33 14.21 2.23 4.01
N ARG A 34 14.44 2.22 5.33
CA ARG A 34 13.99 1.16 6.23
C ARG A 34 13.60 1.76 7.57
N PHE A 35 12.48 1.33 8.12
CA PHE A 35 11.99 1.68 9.45
C PHE A 35 11.69 0.39 10.21
N GLY A 36 12.28 0.22 11.39
CA GLY A 36 12.04 -0.94 12.24
C GLY A 36 10.77 -0.81 13.08
N GLN A 37 10.56 -1.80 13.95
CA GLN A 37 9.40 -1.89 14.82
C GLN A 37 9.29 -0.68 15.77
N GLU A 38 10.42 -0.12 16.20
CA GLU A 38 10.48 1.08 17.05
C GLU A 38 9.84 2.33 16.43
N THR A 39 9.70 2.32 15.09
CA THR A 39 9.00 3.34 14.32
C THR A 39 7.61 2.86 13.90
N CYS A 40 7.50 1.65 13.32
CA CYS A 40 6.25 1.13 12.76
C CYS A 40 5.16 0.91 13.82
N ALA A 41 5.53 0.38 15.00
CA ALA A 41 4.58 0.11 16.08
C ALA A 41 4.19 1.38 16.88
N LYS A 42 4.86 2.52 16.63
CA LYS A 42 4.52 3.81 17.24
C LYS A 42 3.67 4.62 16.27
N LEU A 43 2.36 4.45 16.35
CA LEU A 43 1.41 4.98 15.38
C LEU A 43 1.65 6.47 15.04
N GLU A 44 1.77 7.36 16.03
CA GLU A 44 2.00 8.79 15.78
C GLU A 44 3.29 9.07 14.99
N SER A 45 4.34 8.27 15.17
CA SER A 45 5.56 8.37 14.36
C SER A 45 5.34 7.78 12.96
N ALA A 46 4.66 6.63 12.86
CA ALA A 46 4.42 5.98 11.59
C ALA A 46 3.53 6.83 10.65
N LEU A 47 2.52 7.52 11.20
CA LEU A 47 1.59 8.35 10.42
C LEU A 47 2.22 9.60 9.77
N THR A 48 3.44 9.99 10.17
CA THR A 48 4.17 11.11 9.54
C THR A 48 4.99 10.68 8.32
N ARG A 49 5.02 9.38 7.99
CA ARG A 49 5.81 8.80 6.91
C ARG A 49 4.88 8.16 5.90
N GLU A 50 5.03 8.56 4.65
CA GLU A 50 4.22 8.10 3.53
C GLU A 50 5.11 7.47 2.47
N TRP A 51 4.55 6.54 1.70
CA TRP A 51 5.17 5.93 0.53
C TRP A 51 4.29 6.21 -0.71
N LEU A 52 4.93 6.22 -1.87
CA LEU A 52 4.31 6.51 -3.15
C LEU A 52 4.91 5.61 -4.23
N GLU A 53 4.05 4.90 -4.94
CA GLU A 53 4.36 4.12 -6.13
C GLU A 53 3.61 4.72 -7.32
N THR A 54 4.28 4.99 -8.43
CA THR A 54 3.67 5.66 -9.60
C THR A 54 3.77 4.80 -10.84
N ASN A 55 2.84 5.01 -11.78
CA ASN A 55 2.77 4.24 -13.02
C ASN A 55 3.18 5.03 -14.27
N GLY A 56 3.75 6.23 -14.14
CA GLY A 56 4.14 7.08 -15.28
C GLY A 56 2.98 7.71 -16.07
N LEU A 57 1.71 7.38 -15.79
CA LEU A 57 0.52 8.01 -16.38
C LEU A 57 -0.07 9.13 -15.51
N GLY A 58 0.53 9.37 -14.34
CA GLY A 58 -0.01 10.22 -13.29
C GLY A 58 -1.02 9.49 -12.38
N GLY A 59 -1.17 8.18 -12.54
CA GLY A 59 -1.80 7.29 -11.55
C GLY A 59 -0.77 6.79 -10.54
N PHE A 60 -1.24 6.37 -9.37
CA PHE A 60 -0.37 6.01 -8.27
C PHE A 60 -1.05 5.13 -7.21
N ALA A 61 -0.23 4.55 -6.34
CA ALA A 61 -0.59 3.91 -5.08
C ALA A 61 0.17 4.61 -3.95
N SER A 62 -0.50 4.94 -2.84
CA SER A 62 0.14 5.60 -1.70
C SER A 62 -0.62 5.39 -0.41
N SER A 63 0.12 5.40 0.69
CA SER A 63 -0.39 5.42 2.06
C SER A 63 0.72 5.83 3.03
N THR A 64 0.42 5.85 4.32
CA THR A 64 1.43 5.79 5.38
C THR A 64 2.19 4.45 5.39
N ILE A 65 3.33 4.41 6.07
CA ILE A 65 4.15 3.19 6.21
C ILE A 65 3.46 2.06 7.00
N THR A 66 2.29 2.31 7.60
CA THR A 66 1.45 1.29 8.28
C THR A 66 0.17 0.96 7.52
N ASN A 67 0.05 1.39 6.26
CA ASN A 67 -1.16 1.23 5.45
C ASN A 67 -2.45 1.84 6.07
N LEU A 68 -2.29 2.76 7.03
CA LEU A 68 -3.40 3.57 7.56
C LEU A 68 -3.53 4.83 6.69
N ASN A 69 -4.64 4.95 5.97
CA ASN A 69 -4.92 6.11 5.14
C ASN A 69 -5.25 7.33 6.00
N THR A 70 -4.54 8.45 5.80
CA THR A 70 -4.71 9.70 6.58
C THR A 70 -5.18 10.88 5.75
N ARG A 71 -5.23 10.72 4.41
CA ARG A 71 -5.61 11.75 3.43
C ARG A 71 -6.58 11.19 2.40
N ARG A 72 -7.35 12.07 1.76
CA ARG A 72 -8.28 11.68 0.67
C ARG A 72 -7.59 11.11 -0.56
N TYR A 73 -6.28 11.32 -0.67
CA TYR A 73 -5.48 10.91 -1.82
C TYR A 73 -4.79 9.56 -1.64
N HIS A 74 -4.83 8.98 -0.43
CA HIS A 74 -4.29 7.64 -0.22
C HIS A 74 -5.22 6.60 -0.87
N GLY A 75 -4.60 5.57 -1.42
CA GLY A 75 -5.27 4.54 -2.19
C GLY A 75 -4.27 3.55 -2.76
N LEU A 76 -4.66 2.27 -2.87
CA LEU A 76 -3.84 1.27 -3.58
C LEU A 76 -3.98 1.36 -5.09
N LEU A 77 -5.07 1.95 -5.62
CA LEU A 77 -5.17 2.27 -7.04
C LEU A 77 -5.90 3.60 -7.24
N VAL A 78 -5.12 4.65 -7.42
CA VAL A 78 -5.58 5.95 -7.90
C VAL A 78 -5.32 6.01 -9.40
N ALA A 79 -6.35 5.70 -10.19
CA ALA A 79 -6.24 5.60 -11.64
C ALA A 79 -6.30 6.97 -12.29
N ALA A 80 -5.36 7.25 -13.20
CA ALA A 80 -5.46 8.40 -14.09
C ALA A 80 -6.41 8.06 -15.24
N THR A 81 -7.67 8.51 -15.13
CA THR A 81 -8.74 8.26 -16.11
C THR A 81 -8.73 9.27 -17.26
N ARG A 82 -8.21 10.49 -17.02
CA ARG A 82 -7.93 11.51 -18.04
C ARG A 82 -6.64 12.26 -17.70
N PRO A 83 -5.45 11.73 -18.01
CA PRO A 83 -4.19 12.39 -17.71
C PRO A 83 -4.15 13.83 -18.27
N PRO A 84 -3.63 14.84 -17.52
CA PRO A 84 -3.07 14.77 -16.17
C PRO A 84 -4.05 15.11 -15.03
N VAL A 85 -5.33 15.37 -15.32
CA VAL A 85 -6.29 16.01 -14.38
C VAL A 85 -7.37 15.07 -13.84
N GLY A 86 -7.89 14.15 -14.65
CA GLY A 86 -8.89 13.18 -14.21
C GLY A 86 -8.25 12.02 -13.47
N ARG A 87 -8.50 11.93 -12.16
CA ARG A 87 -8.10 10.79 -11.32
C ARG A 87 -9.29 10.27 -10.55
N SER A 88 -9.35 8.96 -10.39
CA SER A 88 -10.36 8.30 -9.57
C SER A 88 -9.68 7.37 -8.58
N VAL A 89 -10.04 7.47 -7.30
CA VAL A 89 -9.62 6.49 -6.29
C VAL A 89 -10.54 5.28 -6.44
N LEU A 90 -10.00 4.19 -6.97
CA LEU A 90 -10.78 2.97 -7.24
C LEU A 90 -10.66 1.98 -6.09
N LEU A 91 -9.43 1.59 -5.74
CA LEU A 91 -9.13 0.73 -4.60
C LEU A 91 -8.49 1.56 -3.49
N SER A 92 -9.15 1.67 -2.34
CA SER A 92 -8.63 2.43 -1.20
C SER A 92 -7.56 1.65 -0.46
N LYS A 93 -7.89 0.43 -0.03
CA LYS A 93 -6.96 -0.45 0.71
C LYS A 93 -7.44 -1.90 0.67
N LEU A 94 -6.64 -2.78 1.27
CA LEU A 94 -7.02 -4.14 1.63
C LEU A 94 -7.18 -4.21 3.15
N GLU A 95 -8.10 -5.04 3.63
CA GLU A 95 -8.15 -5.52 5.02
C GLU A 95 -7.66 -6.96 5.04
N GLU A 96 -6.54 -7.20 5.70
CA GLU A 96 -5.90 -8.51 5.79
C GLU A 96 -6.12 -9.12 7.17
N THR A 97 -6.41 -10.43 7.22
CA THR A 97 -6.55 -11.17 8.47
C THR A 97 -5.83 -12.52 8.37
N LEU A 98 -4.92 -12.78 9.30
CA LEU A 98 -4.38 -14.11 9.54
C LEU A 98 -5.28 -14.85 10.52
N ILE A 99 -5.67 -16.07 10.21
CA ILE A 99 -6.52 -16.91 11.05
C ILE A 99 -5.74 -18.18 11.39
N ILE A 100 -5.53 -18.44 12.68
CA ILE A 100 -4.82 -19.62 13.18
C ILE A 100 -5.76 -20.33 14.14
N ASP A 101 -6.17 -21.56 13.81
CA ASP A 101 -7.06 -22.37 14.66
C ASP A 101 -8.34 -21.62 15.08
N GLY A 102 -8.87 -20.79 14.17
CA GLY A 102 -10.06 -19.96 14.38
C GLY A 102 -9.81 -18.62 15.08
N GLN A 103 -8.62 -18.39 15.64
CA GLN A 103 -8.23 -17.08 16.19
C GLN A 103 -7.86 -16.12 15.07
N ARG A 104 -8.42 -14.91 15.10
CA ARG A 104 -8.24 -13.88 14.07
C ARG A 104 -7.23 -12.83 14.50
N PHE A 105 -6.28 -12.53 13.63
CA PHE A 105 -5.29 -11.47 13.78
C PHE A 105 -5.39 -10.53 12.59
N GLU A 106 -5.87 -9.32 12.81
CA GLU A 106 -6.10 -8.32 11.76
C GLU A 106 -4.84 -7.47 11.55
N LEU A 107 -4.28 -7.49 10.34
CA LEU A 107 -3.02 -6.82 10.01
C LEU A 107 -3.22 -5.37 9.56
N SER A 108 -4.44 -5.01 9.15
CA SER A 108 -4.79 -3.67 8.72
C SER A 108 -4.81 -2.67 9.89
N SER A 109 -4.81 -1.38 9.57
CA SER A 109 -5.00 -0.33 10.56
C SER A 109 -5.85 0.80 9.99
N ASN A 110 -6.91 1.18 10.71
CA ASN A 110 -7.81 2.25 10.28
C ASN A 110 -8.13 3.17 11.45
N GLN A 111 -8.37 4.43 11.13
CA GLN A 111 -8.93 5.40 12.06
C GLN A 111 -10.44 5.47 11.88
N TYR A 112 -11.17 5.25 12.98
CA TYR A 112 -12.60 5.51 13.13
C TYR A 112 -12.81 6.60 14.20
N PRO A 113 -14.04 7.13 14.39
CA PRO A 113 -14.31 8.14 15.40
C PRO A 113 -13.90 7.65 16.80
N GLY A 114 -12.84 8.26 17.34
CA GLY A 114 -12.33 7.97 18.69
C GLY A 114 -11.56 6.66 18.86
N VAL A 115 -11.32 5.88 17.79
CA VAL A 115 -10.63 4.58 17.91
C VAL A 115 -9.78 4.25 16.68
N ILE A 116 -8.66 3.57 16.91
CA ILE A 116 -7.90 2.88 15.86
C ILE A 116 -8.33 1.42 15.88
N HIS A 117 -8.91 0.94 14.79
CA HIS A 117 -9.32 -0.45 14.66
C HIS A 117 -9.35 -0.85 13.18
N PRO A 118 -8.81 -2.02 12.80
CA PRO A 118 -7.93 -2.85 13.59
C PRO A 118 -6.61 -2.15 13.95
N ARG A 119 -5.79 -2.80 14.79
CA ARG A 119 -4.52 -2.25 15.30
C ARG A 119 -3.32 -3.02 14.76
N GLY A 120 -3.39 -3.49 13.51
CA GLY A 120 -2.36 -4.35 12.92
C GLY A 120 -0.97 -3.72 12.82
N TYR A 121 -0.85 -2.39 12.92
CA TYR A 121 0.43 -1.70 13.10
C TYR A 121 1.23 -2.22 14.31
N GLU A 122 0.59 -2.82 15.32
CA GLU A 122 1.25 -3.44 16.48
C GLU A 122 2.02 -4.72 16.08
N TYR A 123 1.59 -5.41 15.02
CA TYR A 123 2.25 -6.60 14.48
C TYR A 123 3.33 -6.27 13.44
N GLN A 124 3.39 -5.03 12.96
CA GLN A 124 4.33 -4.62 11.92
C GLN A 124 5.73 -4.43 12.52
N THR A 125 6.66 -5.28 12.10
CA THR A 125 8.05 -5.25 12.55
C THR A 125 8.95 -4.42 11.66
N GLU A 126 8.56 -4.18 10.41
CA GLU A 126 9.36 -3.40 9.46
C GLU A 126 8.53 -2.76 8.36
N PHE A 127 9.00 -1.61 7.90
CA PHE A 127 8.76 -1.08 6.56
C PHE A 127 10.09 -0.91 5.84
N ARG A 128 10.18 -1.26 4.56
CA ARG A 128 11.30 -0.89 3.69
C ARG A 128 10.81 -0.46 2.32
N LEU A 129 11.59 0.34 1.63
CA LEU A 129 11.38 0.71 0.23
C LEU A 129 12.64 0.37 -0.56
N ASP A 130 12.64 -0.83 -1.17
CA ASP A 130 13.71 -1.28 -2.07
C ASP A 130 13.30 -2.52 -2.91
N PRO A 131 13.16 -2.41 -4.24
CA PRO A 131 12.84 -1.18 -4.95
C PRO A 131 11.37 -0.74 -4.73
N PHE A 132 10.58 -1.58 -4.06
CA PHE A 132 9.15 -1.40 -3.80
C PHE A 132 8.87 -1.28 -2.30
N PRO A 133 7.75 -0.65 -1.89
CA PRO A 133 7.26 -0.70 -0.52
C PRO A 133 7.04 -2.15 -0.09
N VAL A 134 7.66 -2.53 1.02
CA VAL A 134 7.44 -3.82 1.68
C VAL A 134 7.15 -3.60 3.17
N PHE A 135 6.15 -4.30 3.65
CA PHE A 135 5.67 -4.28 5.03
C PHE A 135 5.83 -5.69 5.61
N THR A 136 6.58 -5.82 6.69
CA THR A 136 6.81 -7.12 7.33
C THR A 136 6.04 -7.16 8.66
N TYR A 137 5.20 -8.17 8.82
CA TYR A 137 4.43 -8.43 10.04
C TYR A 137 4.92 -9.74 10.68
N ARG A 138 4.84 -9.83 12.01
CA ARG A 138 5.10 -11.09 12.73
C ARG A 138 4.00 -11.38 13.73
N ILE A 139 3.38 -12.55 13.58
CA ILE A 139 2.24 -13.00 14.40
C ILE A 139 2.42 -14.49 14.68
N GLU A 140 2.43 -14.90 15.95
CA GLU A 140 2.47 -16.31 16.36
C GLU A 140 3.54 -17.16 15.62
N GLY A 141 4.74 -16.61 15.42
CA GLY A 141 5.82 -17.31 14.73
C GLY A 141 5.70 -17.36 13.20
N ILE A 142 4.75 -16.65 12.60
CA ILE A 142 4.64 -16.48 11.14
C ILE A 142 5.09 -15.06 10.77
N GLU A 143 5.99 -14.97 9.80
CA GLU A 143 6.37 -13.72 9.14
C GLU A 143 5.58 -13.57 7.85
N ILE A 144 5.02 -12.38 7.64
CA ILE A 144 4.25 -12.02 6.45
C ILE A 144 4.90 -10.79 5.83
N GLU A 145 5.41 -10.91 4.61
CA GLU A 145 5.88 -9.77 3.83
C GLU A 145 4.83 -9.39 2.78
N LYS A 146 4.23 -8.22 2.92
CA LYS A 146 3.40 -7.60 1.88
C LYS A 146 4.26 -6.66 1.06
N SER A 147 4.27 -6.79 -0.26
CA SER A 147 4.91 -5.83 -1.16
C SER A 147 3.92 -5.26 -2.17
N VAL A 148 4.10 -4.00 -2.55
CA VAL A 148 3.20 -3.27 -3.45
C VAL A 148 4.01 -2.61 -4.55
N PHE A 149 3.62 -2.80 -5.81
CA PHE A 149 4.20 -2.05 -6.93
C PHE A 149 3.15 -1.76 -8.00
N MET A 150 3.43 -0.79 -8.87
CA MET A 150 2.59 -0.52 -10.04
C MET A 150 3.29 -0.90 -11.33
N ILE A 151 2.52 -1.36 -12.30
CA ILE A 151 3.04 -1.61 -13.66
C ILE A 151 3.18 -0.26 -14.37
N HIS A 152 4.38 0.04 -14.86
CA HIS A 152 4.63 1.26 -15.61
C HIS A 152 3.77 1.31 -16.89
N GLY A 153 3.15 2.47 -17.15
CA GLY A 153 2.26 2.69 -18.29
C GLY A 153 0.85 2.12 -18.12
N GLU A 154 0.50 1.59 -16.94
CA GLU A 154 -0.82 1.00 -16.70
C GLU A 154 -1.44 1.45 -15.38
N ASN A 155 -2.77 1.60 -15.33
CA ASN A 155 -3.51 1.75 -14.06
C ASN A 155 -3.69 0.36 -13.41
N THR A 156 -2.56 -0.25 -13.06
CA THR A 156 -2.45 -1.60 -12.48
C THR A 156 -1.55 -1.56 -11.25
N THR A 157 -2.09 -2.03 -10.12
CA THR A 157 -1.34 -2.25 -8.87
C THR A 157 -1.25 -3.74 -8.59
N VAL A 158 -0.05 -4.21 -8.27
CA VAL A 158 0.21 -5.58 -7.85
C VAL A 158 0.55 -5.58 -6.37
N VAL A 159 -0.11 -6.46 -5.61
CA VAL A 159 0.17 -6.73 -4.20
C VAL A 159 0.57 -8.19 -4.06
N GLN A 160 1.75 -8.43 -3.51
CA GLN A 160 2.24 -9.78 -3.26
C GLN A 160 2.48 -9.99 -1.78
N TYR A 161 2.12 -11.18 -1.32
CA TYR A 161 2.34 -11.63 0.05
C TYR A 161 3.29 -12.83 0.00
N GLU A 162 4.33 -12.81 0.83
CA GLU A 162 5.17 -13.97 1.13
C GLU A 162 4.98 -14.35 2.60
N PHE A 163 4.92 -15.65 2.88
CA PHE A 163 4.71 -16.21 4.22
C PHE A 163 5.88 -17.10 4.59
N ARG A 164 6.43 -16.93 5.79
CA ARG A 164 7.54 -17.75 6.31
C ARG A 164 7.28 -18.13 7.76
N VAL A 165 7.57 -19.38 8.11
CA VAL A 165 7.49 -19.84 9.49
C VAL A 165 8.82 -19.60 10.20
N LEU A 166 8.76 -18.87 11.32
CA LEU A 166 9.88 -18.54 12.18
C LEU A 166 9.97 -19.55 13.34
N ASP A 167 10.30 -20.81 13.04
CA ASP A 167 10.58 -21.80 14.09
C ASP A 167 12.07 -21.76 14.50
N PRO A 168 12.39 -21.68 15.80
CA PRO A 168 13.75 -21.89 16.30
C PRO A 168 14.39 -23.23 15.88
N GLU A 169 13.61 -24.31 15.70
CA GLU A 169 14.12 -25.65 15.33
C GLU A 169 14.12 -25.91 13.80
N SER A 170 13.37 -25.16 12.98
CA SER A 170 13.39 -25.28 11.50
C SER A 170 14.71 -24.79 10.90
N ARG A 171 15.37 -23.81 11.52
CA ARG A 171 16.70 -23.32 11.11
C ARG A 171 17.80 -24.39 11.12
N ARG A 172 17.58 -25.54 11.77
CA ARG A 172 18.53 -26.67 11.81
C ARG A 172 18.33 -27.70 10.70
N ARG A 173 17.20 -27.67 9.98
CA ARG A 173 16.91 -28.59 8.89
C ARG A 173 17.00 -27.86 7.56
N ASN A 174 18.23 -27.76 7.03
CA ASN A 174 18.52 -27.31 5.66
C ASN A 174 17.92 -28.28 4.63
N ASN A 175 16.61 -28.22 4.36
CA ASN A 175 16.03 -28.80 3.15
C ASN A 175 14.84 -27.94 2.72
N ASP A 176 14.79 -27.62 1.43
CA ASP A 176 14.03 -26.55 0.76
C ASP A 176 12.48 -26.68 0.77
N THR A 177 11.89 -27.13 1.87
CA THR A 177 10.43 -27.24 1.99
C THR A 177 10.00 -26.85 3.41
N ASP A 178 10.00 -25.53 3.66
CA ASP A 178 9.33 -24.90 4.80
C ASP A 178 7.79 -25.05 4.65
N PHE A 179 7.29 -26.28 4.77
CA PHE A 179 5.87 -26.51 5.01
C PHE A 179 5.57 -26.35 6.50
N ILE A 180 4.44 -25.71 6.77
CA ILE A 180 4.06 -25.14 8.06
C ILE A 180 4.18 -26.12 9.24
N LEU A 181 4.95 -25.71 10.25
CA LEU A 181 4.97 -26.31 11.57
C LEU A 181 3.68 -25.98 12.30
N HIS A 182 2.75 -26.93 12.24
CA HIS A 182 2.15 -27.72 13.33
C HIS A 182 1.21 -28.64 12.56
N SER A 183 1.48 -29.95 12.47
CA SER A 183 0.76 -30.93 11.62
C SER A 183 -0.77 -31.00 11.83
N SER A 184 -1.34 -30.16 12.68
CA SER A 184 -2.75 -30.10 13.06
C SER A 184 -3.37 -28.70 13.05
N SER A 185 -2.61 -27.62 12.86
CA SER A 185 -3.16 -26.27 12.93
C SER A 185 -3.74 -25.84 11.57
N LEU A 186 -4.92 -25.22 11.58
CA LEU A 186 -5.54 -24.66 10.38
C LEU A 186 -5.17 -23.18 10.27
N ILE A 187 -4.29 -22.86 9.32
CA ILE A 187 -3.84 -21.50 9.04
C ILE A 187 -4.43 -20.98 7.73
N LEU A 188 -5.25 -19.93 7.82
CA LEU A 188 -5.87 -19.25 6.68
C LEU A 188 -5.45 -17.79 6.63
N PHE A 189 -5.35 -17.26 5.42
CA PHE A 189 -5.15 -15.83 5.18
C PHE A 189 -6.33 -15.27 4.39
N GLU A 190 -6.91 -14.18 4.87
CA GLU A 190 -8.13 -13.61 4.33
C GLU A 190 -7.90 -12.16 3.90
N ILE A 191 -8.37 -11.82 2.70
CA ILE A 191 -8.21 -10.50 2.09
C ILE A 191 -9.57 -9.93 1.69
N ARG A 192 -9.88 -8.71 2.16
CA ARG A 192 -11.04 -7.92 1.74
C ARG A 192 -10.59 -6.65 1.02
N PRO A 193 -10.87 -6.48 -0.28
CA PRO A 193 -10.68 -5.19 -0.94
C PRO A 193 -11.74 -4.18 -0.48
N LEU A 194 -11.30 -2.99 -0.11
CA LEU A 194 -12.15 -1.85 0.18
C LEU A 194 -12.09 -0.86 -0.98
N VAL A 195 -13.18 -0.78 -1.73
CA VAL A 195 -13.28 0.04 -2.94
C VAL A 195 -13.98 1.36 -2.64
N ALA A 196 -13.46 2.44 -3.23
CA ALA A 196 -13.96 3.80 -3.01
C ALA A 196 -14.78 4.32 -4.19
N PHE A 197 -14.30 4.10 -5.43
CA PHE A 197 -14.94 4.56 -6.67
C PHE A 197 -15.40 6.03 -6.61
N ARG A 198 -14.46 6.91 -6.30
CA ARG A 198 -14.72 8.34 -6.14
C ARG A 198 -13.79 9.21 -6.96
N ASP A 199 -14.24 10.43 -7.21
CA ASP A 199 -13.36 11.50 -7.69
C ASP A 199 -12.27 11.79 -6.65
N TYR A 200 -11.09 12.11 -7.15
CA TYR A 200 -9.91 12.39 -6.34
C TYR A 200 -10.13 13.48 -5.26
N HIS A 201 -11.03 14.44 -5.50
CA HIS A 201 -11.32 15.54 -4.58
C HIS A 201 -12.49 15.29 -3.63
N SER A 202 -13.21 14.17 -3.76
CA SER A 202 -14.42 13.87 -2.97
C SER A 202 -14.19 12.69 -2.03
N PHE A 203 -15.17 12.42 -1.16
CA PHE A 203 -15.29 11.18 -0.39
C PHE A 203 -16.49 10.36 -0.83
N ALA A 204 -16.37 9.04 -0.72
CA ALA A 204 -17.48 8.13 -0.95
C ALA A 204 -18.31 8.00 0.34
N HIS A 205 -19.62 7.91 0.16
CA HIS A 205 -20.56 7.55 1.21
C HIS A 205 -21.46 6.43 0.71
N GLU A 206 -21.95 5.62 1.63
CA GLU A 206 -22.93 4.60 1.32
C GLU A 206 -24.10 5.21 0.56
N ASN A 207 -24.44 4.59 -0.57
CA ASN A 207 -25.52 5.05 -1.42
C ASN A 207 -26.16 3.87 -2.15
N THR A 208 -27.39 4.07 -2.61
CA THR A 208 -28.18 3.05 -3.30
C THR A 208 -27.89 2.96 -4.80
N ALA A 209 -27.04 3.82 -5.35
CA ALA A 209 -26.69 3.83 -6.77
C ALA A 209 -25.56 2.84 -7.10
N LEU A 210 -24.80 2.41 -6.08
CA LEU A 210 -23.75 1.41 -6.23
C LEU A 210 -24.34 0.06 -6.64
N ASP A 211 -23.84 -0.48 -7.75
CA ASP A 211 -24.04 -1.89 -8.10
C ASP A 211 -23.11 -2.77 -7.26
N SER A 212 -23.71 -3.60 -6.41
CA SER A 212 -22.99 -4.51 -5.51
C SER A 212 -22.56 -5.82 -6.19
N GLN A 213 -22.97 -6.07 -7.43
CA GLN A 213 -22.66 -7.30 -8.15
C GLN A 213 -21.20 -7.33 -8.62
N PHE A 214 -20.63 -8.53 -8.65
CA PHE A 214 -19.35 -8.81 -9.28
C PHE A 214 -19.47 -10.03 -10.19
N GLN A 215 -18.67 -10.05 -11.25
CA GLN A 215 -18.50 -11.19 -12.14
C GLN A 215 -17.28 -11.97 -11.67
N ALA A 216 -17.39 -13.29 -11.62
CA ALA A 216 -16.31 -14.18 -11.23
C ALA A 216 -16.00 -15.16 -12.37
N GLU A 217 -14.75 -15.13 -12.81
CA GLU A 217 -14.13 -16.11 -13.69
C GLU A 217 -12.97 -16.78 -12.94
N GLU A 218 -12.37 -17.81 -13.53
CA GLU A 218 -11.21 -18.46 -12.93
C GLU A 218 -10.08 -17.43 -12.72
N ASN A 219 -9.67 -17.23 -11.47
CA ASN A 219 -8.61 -16.31 -11.05
C ASN A 219 -8.84 -14.82 -11.39
N LEU A 220 -10.06 -14.42 -11.77
CA LEU A 220 -10.37 -13.04 -12.15
C LEU A 220 -11.77 -12.62 -11.67
N LEU A 221 -11.81 -11.54 -10.89
CA LEU A 221 -13.07 -10.92 -10.46
C LEU A 221 -13.20 -9.54 -11.09
N THR A 222 -14.41 -9.19 -11.52
CA THR A 222 -14.68 -7.88 -12.12
C THR A 222 -15.84 -7.20 -11.42
N ILE A 223 -15.64 -5.95 -10.98
CA ILE A 223 -16.70 -5.10 -10.45
C ILE A 223 -16.88 -3.86 -11.32
N LYS A 224 -18.12 -3.38 -11.42
CA LYS A 224 -18.44 -2.08 -12.02
C LYS A 224 -19.52 -1.34 -11.21
N PRO A 225 -19.16 -0.81 -10.02
CA PRO A 225 -20.10 -0.14 -9.12
C PRO A 225 -20.91 1.00 -9.73
N TYR A 226 -20.32 1.74 -10.68
CA TYR A 226 -20.96 2.88 -11.35
C TYR A 226 -20.72 2.81 -12.86
N THR A 227 -21.76 3.09 -13.65
CA THR A 227 -21.73 2.94 -15.12
C THR A 227 -20.70 3.87 -15.80
N ASP A 228 -20.53 5.08 -15.27
CA ASP A 228 -19.67 6.14 -15.82
C ASP A 228 -18.20 6.04 -15.38
N LEU A 229 -17.88 5.09 -14.50
CA LEU A 229 -16.52 4.81 -14.03
C LEU A 229 -15.97 3.53 -14.66
N PRO A 230 -14.62 3.40 -14.77
CA PRO A 230 -14.02 2.18 -15.31
C PRO A 230 -14.37 0.97 -14.45
N ALA A 231 -14.42 -0.22 -15.07
CA ALA A 231 -14.47 -1.45 -14.29
C ALA A 231 -13.15 -1.62 -13.51
N LEU A 232 -13.22 -2.34 -12.38
CA LEU A 232 -12.05 -2.76 -11.62
C LEU A 232 -11.97 -4.27 -11.63
N HIS A 233 -10.84 -4.78 -12.09
CA HIS A 233 -10.51 -6.19 -12.18
C HIS A 233 -9.55 -6.58 -11.07
N PHE A 234 -9.80 -7.73 -10.45
CA PHE A 234 -8.97 -8.34 -9.42
C PHE A 234 -8.51 -9.71 -9.90
N ALA A 235 -7.29 -9.81 -10.43
CA ALA A 235 -6.68 -11.09 -10.74
C ALA A 235 -6.02 -11.66 -9.48
N HIS A 236 -6.29 -12.91 -9.13
CA HIS A 236 -5.82 -13.51 -7.87
C HIS A 236 -5.55 -15.00 -8.00
N ASP A 237 -4.73 -15.54 -7.10
CA ASP A 237 -4.45 -16.98 -7.01
C ASP A 237 -5.02 -17.62 -5.72
N ALA A 238 -6.00 -16.99 -5.07
CA ALA A 238 -6.69 -17.48 -3.87
C ALA A 238 -7.43 -18.81 -4.08
N ASP A 239 -7.63 -19.55 -2.98
CA ASP A 239 -8.26 -20.88 -3.00
C ASP A 239 -9.79 -20.80 -2.88
N GLU A 240 -10.32 -19.83 -2.13
CA GLU A 240 -11.76 -19.61 -1.98
C GLU A 240 -12.16 -18.14 -2.17
N LEU A 241 -13.40 -17.97 -2.60
CA LEU A 241 -14.06 -16.69 -2.81
C LEU A 241 -15.40 -16.68 -2.09
N GLU A 242 -15.68 -15.61 -1.36
CA GLU A 242 -16.97 -15.39 -0.71
C GLU A 242 -17.49 -13.97 -0.98
N ALA A 243 -18.78 -13.86 -1.30
CA ALA A 243 -19.42 -12.57 -1.50
C ALA A 243 -19.58 -11.82 -0.16
N ALA A 244 -19.25 -10.54 -0.13
CA ALA A 244 -19.40 -9.69 1.06
C ALA A 244 -20.59 -8.74 0.91
N GLY A 245 -20.59 -7.90 -0.12
CA GLY A 245 -21.68 -6.99 -0.45
C GLY A 245 -22.04 -5.94 0.62
N HIS A 246 -21.09 -5.49 1.45
CA HIS A 246 -21.37 -4.59 2.57
C HIS A 246 -20.43 -3.38 2.66
N TRP A 247 -20.92 -2.32 3.31
CA TRP A 247 -20.18 -1.08 3.53
C TRP A 247 -19.47 -1.08 4.88
N TYR A 248 -18.19 -0.70 4.85
CA TYR A 248 -17.43 -0.24 6.00
C TYR A 248 -17.63 1.27 6.14
N ARG A 249 -18.01 1.74 7.33
CA ARG A 249 -18.50 3.12 7.51
C ARG A 249 -17.62 3.95 8.42
N ASN A 250 -17.60 5.26 8.17
CA ASN A 250 -16.97 6.27 9.02
C ASN A 250 -15.45 6.14 9.19
N PHE A 251 -14.70 5.77 8.16
CA PHE A 251 -13.25 6.00 8.18
C PHE A 251 -12.97 7.49 8.40
N GLU A 252 -11.99 7.84 9.23
CA GLU A 252 -11.59 9.23 9.48
C GLU A 252 -10.17 9.51 9.01
N TYR A 253 -10.01 10.52 8.15
CA TYR A 253 -8.72 10.94 7.62
C TYR A 253 -8.13 12.08 8.44
N LYS A 254 -7.20 11.73 9.35
CA LYS A 254 -6.59 12.64 10.33
C LYS A 254 -6.09 13.96 9.71
N ILE A 255 -5.36 13.89 8.58
CA ILE A 255 -4.77 15.08 7.95
C ILE A 255 -5.84 15.94 7.26
N GLU A 256 -6.91 15.34 6.71
CA GLU A 256 -8.03 16.11 6.15
C GLU A 256 -8.79 16.86 7.25
N ARG A 257 -9.00 16.20 8.40
CA ARG A 257 -9.61 16.80 9.58
C ARG A 257 -8.80 17.97 10.11
N GLU A 258 -7.48 17.82 10.22
CA GLU A 258 -6.55 18.89 10.64
C GLU A 258 -6.57 20.10 9.69
N ARG A 259 -6.87 19.87 8.40
CA ARG A 259 -7.02 20.93 7.39
C ARG A 259 -8.42 21.56 7.36
N GLY A 260 -9.35 21.06 8.17
CA GLY A 260 -10.74 21.57 8.24
C GLY A 260 -11.61 21.21 7.04
N PHE A 261 -11.22 20.18 6.26
CA PHE A 261 -12.06 19.66 5.18
C PHE A 261 -13.01 18.57 5.70
N ASP A 262 -13.93 18.13 4.85
CA ASP A 262 -14.54 16.81 5.04
C ASP A 262 -13.44 15.76 5.19
N PHE A 263 -13.67 14.78 6.05
CA PHE A 263 -12.67 13.81 6.51
C PHE A 263 -13.24 12.43 6.77
N ARG A 264 -14.54 12.20 6.51
CA ARG A 264 -15.18 10.90 6.70
C ARG A 264 -15.49 10.23 5.37
N GLU A 265 -15.32 8.92 5.34
CA GLU A 265 -15.61 8.11 4.16
C GLU A 265 -16.23 6.76 4.55
N ASP A 266 -17.08 6.25 3.67
CA ASP A 266 -17.52 4.86 3.67
C ASP A 266 -16.90 4.13 2.48
N LEU A 267 -16.47 2.89 2.67
CA LEU A 267 -15.84 2.05 1.65
C LEU A 267 -16.67 0.79 1.45
N PHE A 268 -16.81 0.36 0.20
CA PHE A 268 -17.57 -0.84 -0.13
C PHE A 268 -16.65 -2.06 -0.20
N CYS A 269 -17.10 -3.19 0.36
CA CYS A 269 -16.43 -4.48 0.29
C CYS A 269 -17.27 -5.43 -0.58
N PRO A 270 -16.86 -5.72 -1.83
CA PRO A 270 -17.63 -6.57 -2.73
C PRO A 270 -17.53 -8.06 -2.35
N PHE A 271 -16.34 -8.52 -1.96
CA PHE A 271 -16.03 -9.92 -1.69
C PHE A 271 -14.86 -10.06 -0.72
N PHE A 272 -14.52 -11.28 -0.35
CA PHE A 272 -13.24 -11.64 0.26
C PHE A 272 -12.68 -12.90 -0.34
N LEU A 273 -11.34 -12.96 -0.33
CA LEU A 273 -10.53 -14.06 -0.80
C LEU A 273 -9.93 -14.78 0.41
N LYS A 274 -9.89 -16.11 0.38
CA LYS A 274 -9.21 -16.93 1.40
C LYS A 274 -8.12 -17.77 0.74
N VAL A 275 -7.02 -17.89 1.46
CA VAL A 275 -5.84 -18.66 1.07
C VAL A 275 -5.51 -19.63 2.19
N ASP A 276 -5.33 -20.90 1.84
CA ASP A 276 -4.84 -21.92 2.75
C ASP A 276 -3.30 -21.85 2.82
N LEU A 277 -2.78 -21.38 3.95
CA LEU A 277 -1.34 -21.24 4.13
C LEU A 277 -0.65 -22.57 4.45
N ASN A 278 -1.38 -23.62 4.83
CA ASN A 278 -0.79 -24.93 5.17
C ASN A 278 -0.07 -25.55 3.98
N SER A 279 -0.49 -25.21 2.76
CA SER A 279 0.11 -25.68 1.50
C SER A 279 0.73 -24.57 0.65
N ARG A 280 0.81 -23.33 1.15
CA ARG A 280 1.19 -22.18 0.32
C ARG A 280 2.07 -21.17 1.08
N THR A 281 3.10 -20.67 0.39
CA THR A 281 4.06 -19.70 0.94
C THR A 281 3.95 -18.32 0.32
N HIS A 282 3.01 -18.11 -0.60
CA HIS A 282 2.78 -16.82 -1.24
C HIS A 282 1.31 -16.62 -1.60
N PHE A 283 0.89 -15.37 -1.84
CA PHE A 283 -0.42 -15.02 -2.40
C PHE A 283 -0.28 -13.75 -3.24
N ASN A 284 -0.91 -13.72 -4.41
CA ASN A 284 -0.81 -12.60 -5.34
C ASN A 284 -2.19 -12.02 -5.67
N LEU A 285 -2.26 -10.69 -5.70
CA LEU A 285 -3.45 -9.95 -6.11
C LEU A 285 -3.04 -8.81 -7.05
N ILE A 286 -3.67 -8.74 -8.22
CA ILE A 286 -3.54 -7.61 -9.15
C ILE A 286 -4.86 -6.86 -9.18
N ALA A 287 -4.85 -5.56 -8.88
CA ALA A 287 -5.98 -4.66 -9.10
C ALA A 287 -5.72 -3.78 -10.33
N SER A 288 -6.59 -3.81 -11.34
CA SER A 288 -6.37 -3.08 -12.59
C SER A 288 -7.69 -2.63 -13.25
N ILE A 289 -7.63 -1.57 -14.06
CA ILE A 289 -8.75 -1.18 -14.94
C ILE A 289 -8.81 -2.00 -16.23
N GLU A 290 -7.85 -2.89 -16.45
CA GLU A 290 -7.83 -3.88 -17.52
C GLU A 290 -7.70 -5.29 -16.92
N PRO A 291 -8.27 -6.33 -17.55
CA PRO A 291 -8.03 -7.71 -17.13
C PRO A 291 -6.53 -8.06 -17.15
N LYS A 292 -6.06 -8.75 -16.12
CA LYS A 292 -4.68 -9.25 -16.02
C LYS A 292 -4.68 -10.72 -15.63
N ASP A 293 -3.60 -11.40 -15.98
CA ASP A 293 -3.34 -12.78 -15.59
C ASP A 293 -2.40 -12.80 -14.38
N VAL A 294 -2.88 -13.37 -13.26
CA VAL A 294 -2.11 -13.47 -12.01
C VAL A 294 -0.86 -14.35 -12.15
N SER A 295 -0.87 -15.32 -13.07
CA SER A 295 0.29 -16.20 -13.28
C SER A 295 1.52 -15.45 -13.83
N ARG A 296 1.33 -14.22 -14.34
CA ARG A 296 2.38 -13.38 -14.90
C ARG A 296 3.00 -12.41 -13.89
N VAL A 297 2.58 -12.44 -12.63
CA VAL A 297 3.02 -11.51 -11.58
C VAL A 297 4.54 -11.41 -11.46
N ASP A 298 5.25 -12.54 -11.46
CA ASP A 298 6.72 -12.53 -11.39
C ASP A 298 7.35 -11.86 -12.61
N GLY A 299 6.76 -12.07 -13.79
CA GLY A 299 7.16 -11.38 -15.02
C GLY A 299 6.97 -9.86 -14.92
N TYR A 300 5.83 -9.41 -14.38
CA TYR A 300 5.58 -7.98 -14.15
C TYR A 300 6.56 -7.39 -13.15
N ARG A 301 6.85 -8.10 -12.06
CA ARG A 301 7.84 -7.68 -11.07
C ARG A 301 9.22 -7.53 -11.69
N GLN A 302 9.70 -8.55 -12.42
CA GLN A 302 11.04 -8.51 -13.01
C GLN A 302 11.16 -7.40 -14.06
N ALA A 303 10.12 -7.19 -14.88
CA ALA A 303 10.10 -6.10 -15.85
C ALA A 303 10.21 -4.72 -15.18
N GLU A 304 9.49 -4.49 -14.07
CA GLU A 304 9.57 -3.21 -13.37
C GLU A 304 10.89 -3.02 -12.61
N ILE A 305 11.47 -4.08 -12.05
CA ILE A 305 12.82 -4.04 -11.45
C ILE A 305 13.86 -3.65 -12.51
N GLU A 306 13.83 -4.29 -13.68
CA GLU A 306 14.78 -3.99 -14.75
C GLU A 306 14.59 -2.57 -15.28
N ARG A 307 13.35 -2.12 -15.49
CA ARG A 307 13.06 -0.72 -15.88
C ARG A 307 13.63 0.28 -14.87
N ARG A 308 13.43 0.07 -13.56
CA ARG A 308 13.98 0.95 -12.50
C ARG A 308 15.51 0.92 -12.53
N ARG A 309 16.11 -0.24 -12.74
CA ARG A 309 17.57 -0.38 -12.86
C ARG A 309 18.10 0.42 -14.05
N GLU A 310 17.48 0.30 -15.22
CA GLU A 310 17.83 1.07 -16.42
C GLU A 310 17.66 2.57 -16.23
N SER A 311 16.53 3.03 -15.64
CA SER A 311 16.31 4.43 -15.26
C SER A 311 17.39 4.95 -14.33
N ASN A 312 17.74 4.18 -13.28
CA ASN A 312 18.75 4.57 -12.31
C ASN A 312 20.15 4.67 -12.94
N LEU A 313 20.51 3.73 -13.81
CA LEU A 313 21.75 3.77 -14.57
C LEU A 313 21.80 5.00 -15.49
N SER A 314 20.70 5.31 -16.17
CA SER A 314 20.59 6.48 -17.04
C SER A 314 20.72 7.80 -16.26
N ALA A 315 20.01 7.93 -15.13
CA ALA A 315 20.08 9.10 -14.25
C ALA A 315 21.50 9.29 -13.69
N THR A 316 22.15 8.20 -13.27
CA THR A 316 23.53 8.24 -12.77
C THR A 316 24.52 8.61 -13.89
N ALA A 317 24.35 8.07 -15.10
CA ALA A 317 25.18 8.40 -16.26
C ALA A 317 25.02 9.87 -16.70
N ALA A 318 23.82 10.44 -16.57
CA ALA A 318 23.58 11.87 -16.83
C ALA A 318 24.23 12.79 -15.77
N LEU A 319 24.48 12.27 -14.56
CA LEU A 319 25.03 13.00 -13.42
C LEU A 319 26.55 12.86 -13.23
N VAL A 320 27.27 12.21 -14.16
CA VAL A 320 28.74 11.91 -14.13
C VAL A 320 29.65 13.14 -13.87
N THR A 321 29.09 14.34 -13.77
CA THR A 321 29.82 15.56 -13.40
C THR A 321 29.85 15.86 -11.89
N HIS A 322 29.07 15.17 -11.05
CA HIS A 322 28.96 15.44 -9.61
C HIS A 322 28.97 14.14 -8.78
N ASP A 323 30.01 13.96 -7.97
CA ASP A 323 30.21 12.83 -7.01
C ASP A 323 29.29 12.93 -5.76
N ASP A 324 28.09 13.49 -5.92
CA ASP A 324 27.18 13.76 -4.81
C ASP A 324 26.10 12.65 -4.70
N GLU A 325 26.21 11.82 -3.65
CA GLU A 325 25.25 10.77 -3.31
C GLU A 325 23.82 11.33 -3.18
N LEU A 326 23.65 12.57 -2.69
CA LEU A 326 22.34 13.21 -2.54
C LEU A 326 21.74 13.58 -3.89
N VAL A 327 22.55 14.12 -4.82
CA VAL A 327 22.09 14.49 -6.17
C VAL A 327 21.65 13.24 -6.94
N THR A 328 22.39 12.15 -6.81
CA THR A 328 22.02 10.86 -7.41
C THR A 328 20.71 10.34 -6.83
N ALA A 329 20.54 10.37 -5.50
CA ALA A 329 19.31 9.96 -4.85
C ALA A 329 18.10 10.81 -5.27
N LEU A 330 18.28 12.13 -5.39
CA LEU A 330 17.22 13.05 -5.83
C LEU A 330 16.84 12.83 -7.30
N ALA A 331 17.80 12.59 -8.18
CA ALA A 331 17.51 12.33 -9.59
C ALA A 331 16.77 11.01 -9.80
N VAL A 332 17.16 9.95 -9.07
CA VAL A 332 16.43 8.68 -9.04
C VAL A 332 15.01 8.89 -8.50
N ALA A 333 14.85 9.65 -7.41
CA ALA A 333 13.53 9.94 -6.85
C ALA A 333 12.65 10.80 -7.78
N ALA A 334 13.26 11.64 -8.62
CA ALA A 334 12.53 12.49 -9.58
C ALA A 334 11.85 11.68 -10.70
N ASP A 335 12.36 10.49 -11.06
CA ASP A 335 11.75 9.60 -12.07
C ASP A 335 10.31 9.23 -11.68
N ALA A 336 10.04 9.07 -10.38
CA ALA A 336 8.71 8.78 -9.86
C ALA A 336 7.67 9.89 -10.14
N TYR A 337 8.11 11.10 -10.48
CA TYR A 337 7.25 12.26 -10.76
C TYR A 337 7.14 12.59 -12.26
N ILE A 338 7.79 11.81 -13.13
CA ILE A 338 7.68 11.98 -14.58
C ILE A 338 6.35 11.38 -15.04
N VAL A 339 5.55 12.21 -15.73
CA VAL A 339 4.23 11.83 -16.23
C VAL A 339 4.19 12.01 -17.74
N ALA A 340 3.86 10.94 -18.47
CA ALA A 340 3.58 11.02 -19.89
C ALA A 340 2.38 11.95 -20.11
N ARG A 341 2.57 12.98 -20.94
CA ARG A 341 1.46 13.82 -21.42
C ARG A 341 0.81 13.10 -22.59
N GLY A 342 -0.48 12.81 -22.46
CA GLY A 342 -1.29 12.20 -23.51
C GLY A 342 -1.45 13.08 -24.73
#